data_AF-A0A929ZTG0-F1
#
_entry.id   AF-A0A929ZTG0-F1
#
_cell.length_a   1.000
_cell.length_b   1.000
_cell.length_c   1.000
_cell.angle_alpha   90.00
_cell.angle_beta   90.00
_cell.angle_gamma   90.00
#
_symmetry.space_group_name_H-M   'P 1'
#
loop_
_entity.id
_entity.type
_entity.pdbx_description
1 polymer ?
#
loop_
_entity_poly.entity_id
_entity_poly.type
_entity_poly.pdbx_seq_one_letter_code
_entity_poly.pdbx_strand_id
1 'polypeptide(L)'
;MKRKIFTLGLLSLAFSANAQSLLGVQDQASLHIKEDALIYSGGEVKTVADGVIDNFGNVMIVGGGFKTVTASNTNKTNGGNFILRLWSNATTNGSIVNGGTVIKYGQLYIDNQTTQAQVTGIVDKEYKDNSHGAYQQMAIPFYKKTFASLSSELNANLSGNRSNRTGVLVWNNSKVRFDHFDPVNNNTTDIKLAGHAVANSGATSYYAIGSRYFNAFSGGTLNTLSTNVFTIKGVPFAGNITATLSGAGDGIDFGVGGKNTNYYREQYKSYLGDHWEHSSSPWTGNYGKNIYQFGNPYLTNINLKYIGTIIDNLMGVRVEPSTSVKATGSETGGVYVSYNSAGVAIGDVKQVIVRPMGTFEIKLSRPSVRVLDFGQLRKFAYEANTSNTSTYNGGVTVQSKSSNKEVSLSELSELSTNSTAKTANARLSNSTVKQLGVIALDADGKELGRTYYVV
;
A
#
# COMPACT_ATOMS: atom_id res chain seq x y z
N MET A 1 26.26 -35.78 2.49
CA MET A 1 25.56 -34.83 1.61
C MET A 1 24.99 -33.69 2.45
N LYS A 2 25.10 -32.46 1.93
CA LYS A 2 25.16 -31.17 2.65
C LYS A 2 23.97 -30.90 3.58
N ARG A 3 24.20 -30.92 4.89
CA ARG A 3 23.32 -30.32 5.91
C ARG A 3 23.53 -28.80 5.87
N LYS A 4 22.54 -28.05 5.41
CA LYS A 4 22.55 -26.59 5.48
C LYS A 4 22.29 -26.19 6.94
N ILE A 5 23.37 -25.93 7.65
CA ILE A 5 23.37 -25.23 8.93
C ILE A 5 22.73 -23.87 8.71
N PHE A 6 21.70 -23.55 9.51
CA PHE A 6 21.12 -22.21 9.58
C PHE A 6 22.22 -21.23 9.99
N THR A 7 22.75 -20.49 9.03
CA THR A 7 23.60 -19.33 9.30
C THR A 7 22.70 -18.24 9.86
N LEU A 8 22.59 -18.17 11.18
CA LEU A 8 22.20 -16.95 11.89
C LEU A 8 23.22 -15.88 11.48
N GLY A 9 22.80 -15.02 10.55
CA GLY A 9 23.56 -13.80 10.24
C GLY A 9 23.69 -12.98 11.52
N LEU A 10 24.91 -12.54 11.81
CA LEU A 10 25.32 -11.76 12.97
C LEU A 10 24.27 -10.68 13.30
N LEU A 11 23.50 -10.89 14.37
CA LEU A 11 22.51 -9.93 14.85
C LEU A 11 23.22 -8.99 15.84
N SER A 12 23.97 -8.00 15.35
CA SER A 12 24.51 -6.94 16.21
C SER A 12 23.42 -5.94 16.54
N LEU A 13 22.51 -6.31 17.45
CA LEU A 13 21.55 -5.36 18.04
C LEU A 13 22.28 -4.55 19.11
N ALA A 14 22.74 -3.36 18.76
CA ALA A 14 23.11 -2.35 19.76
C ALA A 14 21.81 -1.75 20.33
N PHE A 15 21.24 -2.40 21.34
CA PHE A 15 20.16 -1.80 22.14
C PHE A 15 20.75 -0.63 22.93
N SER A 16 20.50 0.60 22.51
CA SER A 16 20.55 1.75 23.41
C SER A 16 19.15 1.95 23.98
N ALA A 17 18.96 1.67 25.27
CA ALA A 17 17.76 2.08 26.00
C ALA A 17 17.78 3.62 26.18
N ASN A 18 17.54 4.36 25.11
CA ASN A 18 17.10 5.74 25.24
C ASN A 18 15.60 5.65 25.52
N ALA A 19 15.15 6.14 26.68
CA ALA A 19 13.80 6.00 27.24
C ALA A 19 12.61 6.49 26.36
N GLN A 20 12.84 6.86 25.10
CA GLN A 20 11.83 7.35 24.15
C GLN A 20 11.64 6.49 22.88
N SER A 21 12.53 5.55 22.53
CA SER A 21 12.38 4.69 21.34
C SER A 21 12.51 3.21 21.70
N LEU A 22 11.51 2.42 21.33
CA LEU A 22 11.43 0.99 21.66
C LEU A 22 12.28 0.15 20.70
N LEU A 23 12.34 0.54 19.42
CA LEU A 23 13.22 -0.07 18.41
C LEU A 23 14.06 1.02 17.74
N GLY A 24 15.35 1.04 18.05
CA GLY A 24 16.32 1.97 17.48
C GLY A 24 17.38 1.27 16.64
N VAL A 25 17.67 1.76 15.43
CA VAL A 25 18.88 1.39 14.66
C VAL A 25 19.85 2.57 14.67
N GLN A 26 20.98 2.39 15.33
CA GLN A 26 21.99 3.42 15.53
C GLN A 26 22.83 3.67 14.28
N ASP A 27 23.66 4.71 14.33
CA ASP A 27 24.59 5.06 13.25
C ASP A 27 25.46 3.86 12.84
N GLN A 28 25.67 3.70 11.53
CA GLN A 28 26.39 2.58 10.91
C GLN A 28 25.84 1.17 11.21
N ALA A 29 24.71 1.03 11.90
CA ALA A 29 24.07 -0.25 12.15
C ALA A 29 23.07 -0.61 11.04
N SER A 30 22.90 -1.90 10.76
CA SER A 30 21.94 -2.37 9.76
C SER A 30 21.05 -3.49 10.33
N LEU A 31 19.74 -3.35 10.19
CA LEU A 31 18.73 -4.36 10.49
C LEU A 31 18.14 -4.89 9.18
N HIS A 32 18.37 -6.17 8.89
CA HIS A 32 17.83 -6.82 7.70
C HIS A 32 16.63 -7.70 8.07
N ILE A 33 15.49 -7.43 7.46
CA ILE A 33 14.23 -8.15 7.70
C ILE A 33 13.93 -8.97 6.45
N LYS A 34 13.88 -10.29 6.59
CA LYS A 34 13.58 -11.19 5.47
C LYS A 34 12.09 -11.27 5.18
N GLU A 35 11.77 -11.76 3.99
CA GLU A 35 10.41 -12.13 3.61
C GLU A 35 9.76 -13.04 4.69
N ASP A 36 8.45 -12.93 4.84
CA ASP A 36 7.62 -13.64 5.83
C ASP A 36 7.91 -13.29 7.30
N ALA A 37 8.95 -12.51 7.60
CA ALA A 37 9.17 -12.01 8.96
C ALA A 37 8.20 -10.88 9.32
N LEU A 38 7.88 -10.77 10.61
CA LEU A 38 7.17 -9.64 11.20
C LEU A 38 8.01 -9.07 12.35
N ILE A 39 8.29 -7.78 12.28
CA ILE A 39 8.75 -6.99 13.43
C ILE A 39 7.57 -6.19 13.96
N TYR A 40 7.32 -6.33 15.25
CA TYR A 40 6.30 -5.58 15.97
C TYR A 40 6.96 -4.58 16.94
N SER A 41 6.49 -3.34 16.92
CA SER A 41 6.85 -2.29 17.88
C SER A 41 5.58 -1.75 18.52
N GLY A 42 5.48 -1.87 19.84
CA GLY A 42 4.49 -1.17 20.65
C GLY A 42 4.87 0.27 21.01
N GLY A 43 5.88 0.84 20.34
CA GLY A 43 6.45 2.15 20.65
C GLY A 43 7.21 2.75 19.46
N GLU A 44 7.92 3.86 19.67
CA GLU A 44 8.61 4.57 18.58
C GLU A 44 9.69 3.71 17.92
N VAL A 45 9.63 3.61 16.59
CA VAL A 45 10.71 3.08 15.74
C VAL A 45 11.55 4.25 15.22
N LYS A 46 12.87 4.18 15.42
CA LYS A 46 13.80 5.25 15.07
C LYS A 46 15.06 4.72 14.39
N THR A 47 15.53 5.41 13.36
CA THR A 47 16.89 5.25 12.83
C THR A 47 17.71 6.51 13.06
N VAL A 48 19.01 6.36 13.31
CA VAL A 48 19.92 7.46 13.60
C VAL A 48 21.05 7.49 12.56
N ALA A 49 21.35 8.69 12.05
CA ALA A 49 22.42 8.94 11.07
C ALA A 49 22.36 7.98 9.87
N ASP A 50 23.34 7.08 9.72
CA ASP A 50 23.40 6.10 8.63
C ASP A 50 22.86 4.73 9.02
N GLY A 51 22.16 4.63 10.16
CA GLY A 51 21.47 3.41 10.55
C GLY A 51 20.39 2.99 9.56
N VAL A 52 20.39 1.74 9.11
CA VAL A 52 19.50 1.24 8.06
C VAL A 52 18.60 0.10 8.57
N ILE A 53 17.31 0.18 8.24
CA ILE A 53 16.36 -0.93 8.27
C ILE A 53 16.09 -1.31 6.81
N ASP A 54 16.61 -2.46 6.41
CA ASP A 54 16.45 -3.05 5.09
C ASP A 54 15.37 -4.14 5.13
N ASN A 55 14.18 -3.84 4.63
CA ASN A 55 12.98 -4.62 4.87
C ASN A 55 12.41 -5.30 3.61
N PHE A 56 12.47 -6.64 3.59
CA PHE A 56 11.70 -7.52 2.68
C PHE A 56 10.46 -8.15 3.34
N GLY A 57 10.31 -8.01 4.65
CA GLY A 57 9.21 -8.57 5.44
C GLY A 57 8.17 -7.53 5.83
N ASN A 58 7.66 -7.63 7.05
CA ASN A 58 6.63 -6.74 7.57
C ASN A 58 7.13 -6.03 8.83
N VAL A 59 6.88 -4.74 8.92
CA VAL A 59 7.09 -3.94 10.15
C VAL A 59 5.76 -3.37 10.59
N MET A 60 5.43 -3.53 11.86
CA MET A 60 4.19 -3.04 12.46
C MET A 60 4.51 -2.14 13.65
N ILE A 61 4.01 -0.92 13.61
CA ILE A 61 4.12 0.08 14.67
C ILE A 61 2.71 0.34 15.20
N VAL A 62 2.51 0.10 16.50
CA VAL A 62 1.25 0.29 17.21
C VAL A 62 1.49 1.16 18.43
N GLY A 63 0.73 2.25 18.58
CA GLY A 63 0.88 3.19 19.69
C GLY A 63 2.20 3.96 19.74
N GLY A 64 2.95 4.04 18.63
CA GLY A 64 4.31 4.56 18.60
C GLY A 64 4.64 5.39 17.36
N GLY A 65 5.60 6.32 17.48
CA GLY A 65 6.05 7.15 16.36
C GLY A 65 6.97 6.43 15.36
N PHE A 66 7.25 7.09 14.24
CA PHE A 66 8.24 6.65 13.26
C PHE A 66 9.17 7.80 12.87
N LYS A 67 10.48 7.64 13.07
CA LYS A 67 11.47 8.70 12.89
C LYS A 67 12.74 8.21 12.18
N THR A 68 13.29 9.08 11.35
CA THR A 68 14.65 8.96 10.81
C THR A 68 15.37 10.26 11.16
N VAL A 69 16.40 10.18 12.00
CA VAL A 69 17.08 11.36 12.56
C VAL A 69 18.57 11.40 12.22
N THR A 70 19.16 12.59 12.23
CA THR A 70 20.61 12.79 12.13
C THR A 70 21.32 12.31 13.39
N ALA A 71 22.67 12.29 13.39
CA ALA A 71 23.46 12.00 14.60
C ALA A 71 23.15 12.96 15.77
N SER A 72 22.73 14.19 15.46
CA SER A 72 22.30 15.20 16.44
C SER A 72 20.81 15.11 16.80
N ASN A 73 20.13 14.00 16.46
CA ASN A 73 18.73 13.74 16.77
C ASN A 73 17.74 14.77 16.18
N THR A 74 18.07 15.37 15.04
CA THR A 74 17.14 16.21 14.25
C THR A 74 16.52 15.39 13.12
N ASN A 75 15.30 15.71 12.70
CA ASN A 75 14.65 14.98 11.59
C ASN A 75 15.49 15.05 10.30
N LYS A 76 15.65 13.90 9.62
CA LYS A 76 16.26 13.86 8.29
C LYS A 76 15.29 14.40 7.25
N THR A 77 15.86 14.95 6.19
CA THR A 77 15.14 15.43 4.99
C THR A 77 15.42 14.55 3.76
N ASN A 78 16.28 13.54 3.91
CA ASN A 78 16.64 12.57 2.89
C ASN A 78 16.35 11.14 3.36
N GLY A 79 16.22 10.24 2.39
CA GLY A 79 15.95 8.82 2.64
C GLY A 79 17.22 7.99 2.86
N GLY A 80 17.07 6.68 2.71
CA GLY A 80 18.15 5.69 2.83
C GLY A 80 18.18 4.93 4.15
N ASN A 81 17.35 5.29 5.13
CA ASN A 81 17.35 4.65 6.45
C ASN A 81 16.30 3.55 6.61
N PHE A 82 15.13 3.66 5.98
CA PHE A 82 14.10 2.64 6.08
C PHE A 82 13.65 2.27 4.68
N ILE A 83 14.10 1.10 4.21
CA ILE A 83 13.96 0.70 2.82
C ILE A 83 12.96 -0.45 2.75
N LEU A 84 11.86 -0.21 2.04
CA LEU A 84 10.90 -1.23 1.67
C LEU A 84 11.31 -1.83 0.34
N ARG A 85 12.02 -2.95 0.42
CA ARG A 85 12.57 -3.64 -0.75
C ARG A 85 11.51 -4.27 -1.60
N LEU A 86 11.81 -4.44 -2.87
CA LEU A 86 11.00 -5.11 -3.85
C LEU A 86 11.75 -6.35 -4.35
N TRP A 87 11.04 -7.46 -4.43
CA TRP A 87 11.45 -8.61 -5.21
C TRP A 87 10.45 -8.83 -6.35
N SER A 88 10.94 -9.07 -7.57
CA SER A 88 10.09 -9.42 -8.70
C SER A 88 10.83 -10.22 -9.75
N ASN A 89 10.15 -11.22 -10.31
CA ASN A 89 10.59 -11.97 -11.49
C ASN A 89 9.83 -11.55 -12.77
N ALA A 90 9.12 -10.41 -12.76
CA ALA A 90 8.39 -9.91 -13.93
C ALA A 90 9.34 -9.50 -15.07
N THR A 91 9.20 -10.18 -16.20
CA THR A 91 10.01 -9.98 -17.41
C THR A 91 9.24 -9.32 -18.57
N THR A 92 7.90 -9.30 -18.55
CA THR A 92 7.10 -8.68 -19.61
C THR A 92 5.99 -7.82 -19.04
N ASN A 93 5.55 -6.82 -19.82
CA ASN A 93 4.42 -5.99 -19.43
C ASN A 93 3.16 -6.84 -19.27
N GLY A 94 2.44 -6.69 -18.17
CA GLY A 94 1.26 -7.49 -17.84
C GLY A 94 1.54 -8.73 -17.00
N SER A 95 2.81 -9.09 -16.78
CA SER A 95 3.15 -10.21 -15.88
C SER A 95 2.91 -9.88 -14.41
N ILE A 96 2.94 -8.60 -14.02
CA ILE A 96 2.67 -8.19 -12.64
C ILE A 96 1.16 -8.29 -12.42
N VAL A 97 0.74 -9.24 -11.59
CA VAL A 97 -0.66 -9.43 -11.21
C VAL A 97 -0.82 -9.22 -9.70
N ASN A 98 -1.92 -8.57 -9.31
CA ASN A 98 -2.29 -8.48 -7.90
C ASN A 98 -2.62 -9.87 -7.36
N GLY A 99 -2.27 -10.16 -6.10
CA GLY A 99 -2.58 -11.49 -5.55
C GLY A 99 -1.78 -12.65 -6.15
N GLY A 100 -0.64 -12.38 -6.78
CA GLY A 100 0.21 -13.42 -7.37
C GLY A 100 1.61 -13.49 -6.74
N THR A 101 2.42 -14.41 -7.25
CA THR A 101 3.78 -14.69 -6.77
C THR A 101 4.87 -13.95 -7.53
N VAL A 102 4.50 -13.04 -8.45
CA VAL A 102 5.44 -12.37 -9.37
C VAL A 102 6.11 -11.13 -8.76
N ILE A 103 5.48 -10.55 -7.74
CA ILE A 103 5.95 -9.34 -7.09
C ILE A 103 5.70 -9.42 -5.58
N LYS A 104 6.74 -9.13 -4.79
CA LYS A 104 6.68 -9.08 -3.33
C LYS A 104 7.49 -7.89 -2.83
N TYR A 105 7.20 -7.41 -1.63
CA TYR A 105 7.83 -6.20 -1.11
C TYR A 105 7.72 -6.07 0.39
N GLY A 106 8.72 -5.42 0.99
CA GLY A 106 8.63 -4.98 2.37
C GLY A 106 7.38 -4.12 2.60
N GLN A 107 6.75 -4.28 3.75
CA GLN A 107 5.58 -3.52 4.17
C GLN A 107 5.81 -2.82 5.51
N LEU A 108 5.24 -1.63 5.64
CA LEU A 108 5.22 -0.85 6.88
C LEU A 108 3.77 -0.54 7.25
N TYR A 109 3.36 -1.03 8.41
CA TYR A 109 2.11 -0.68 9.05
C TYR A 109 2.37 0.30 10.18
N ILE A 110 1.66 1.43 10.14
CA ILE A 110 1.54 2.37 11.26
C ILE A 110 0.06 2.40 11.62
N ASP A 111 -0.26 2.19 12.89
CA ASP A 111 -1.66 2.13 13.33
C ASP A 111 -2.41 3.47 13.15
N ASN A 112 -3.73 3.41 13.29
CA ASN A 112 -4.59 4.60 13.14
C ASN A 112 -4.50 5.57 14.33
N GLN A 113 -3.90 5.16 15.45
CA GLN A 113 -3.78 5.97 16.66
C GLN A 113 -2.54 6.87 16.60
N THR A 114 -1.51 6.48 15.85
CA THR A 114 -0.33 7.29 15.60
C THR A 114 -0.68 8.47 14.71
N THR A 115 -0.54 9.68 15.24
CA THR A 115 -0.84 10.92 14.51
C THR A 115 0.25 11.25 13.49
N GLN A 116 -0.08 12.03 12.46
CA GLN A 116 0.90 12.47 11.45
C GLN A 116 2.10 13.23 12.07
N ALA A 117 1.90 13.95 13.18
CA ALA A 117 2.98 14.67 13.87
C ALA A 117 4.03 13.73 14.50
N GLN A 118 3.65 12.48 14.81
CA GLN A 118 4.55 11.46 15.35
C GLN A 118 5.30 10.69 14.25
N VAL A 119 4.99 10.94 12.98
CA VAL A 119 5.56 10.28 11.81
C VAL A 119 6.34 11.31 10.99
N THR A 120 7.65 11.31 11.18
CA THR A 120 8.60 12.19 10.48
C THR A 120 9.68 11.40 9.75
N GLY A 121 9.72 10.08 9.96
CA GLY A 121 10.66 9.20 9.28
C GLY A 121 10.39 9.11 7.78
N ILE A 122 11.47 9.04 7.01
CA ILE A 122 11.42 8.90 5.56
C ILE A 122 11.57 7.41 5.21
N VAL A 123 10.63 6.92 4.40
CA VAL A 123 10.66 5.57 3.83
C VAL A 123 11.08 5.63 2.37
N ASP A 124 12.02 4.78 1.99
CA ASP A 124 12.39 4.50 0.61
C ASP A 124 11.57 3.31 0.13
N LYS A 125 10.58 3.53 -0.75
CA LYS A 125 9.78 2.45 -1.35
C LYS A 125 10.31 2.11 -2.72
N GLU A 126 10.83 0.89 -2.85
CA GLU A 126 11.14 0.33 -4.16
C GLU A 126 9.85 0.02 -4.94
N TYR A 127 9.79 0.45 -6.20
CA TYR A 127 8.60 0.46 -7.04
C TYR A 127 8.87 -0.09 -8.44
N LYS A 128 7.98 -0.97 -8.87
CA LYS A 128 7.88 -1.51 -10.22
C LYS A 128 6.44 -1.90 -10.47
N ASP A 129 5.94 -1.60 -11.65
CA ASP A 129 4.58 -1.94 -12.04
C ASP A 129 4.46 -2.10 -13.56
N ASN A 130 3.33 -2.65 -14.02
CA ASN A 130 3.02 -2.68 -15.44
C ASN A 130 2.94 -1.26 -16.02
N SER A 131 3.19 -1.12 -17.32
CA SER A 131 2.83 0.09 -18.03
C SER A 131 1.34 0.12 -18.27
N HIS A 132 0.70 1.23 -17.89
CA HIS A 132 -0.73 1.49 -18.06
C HIS A 132 -1.04 2.33 -19.31
N GLY A 133 -0.04 2.61 -20.15
CA GLY A 133 -0.17 3.42 -21.36
C GLY A 133 0.45 4.80 -21.22
N ALA A 134 -0.22 5.84 -21.74
CA ALA A 134 0.30 7.22 -21.81
C ALA A 134 0.48 7.90 -20.44
N TYR A 135 -0.15 7.36 -19.40
CA TYR A 135 -0.04 7.78 -18.02
C TYR A 135 0.07 6.54 -17.13
N GLN A 136 0.95 6.61 -16.14
CA GLN A 136 1.05 5.60 -15.09
C GLN A 136 -0.03 5.86 -14.04
N GLN A 137 -0.94 4.89 -13.91
CA GLN A 137 -1.91 4.86 -12.83
C GLN A 137 -1.24 4.41 -11.53
N MET A 138 -1.27 5.25 -10.50
CA MET A 138 -0.61 4.96 -9.22
C MET A 138 -1.18 5.76 -8.05
N ALA A 139 -0.88 5.30 -6.85
CA ALA A 139 -1.04 6.04 -5.60
C ALA A 139 0.32 6.53 -5.09
N ILE A 140 0.31 7.59 -4.28
CA ILE A 140 1.50 8.15 -3.64
C ILE A 140 1.25 8.14 -2.13
N PRO A 141 1.65 7.09 -1.40
CA PRO A 141 1.34 6.91 0.04
C PRO A 141 2.26 7.75 0.94
N PHE A 142 2.55 9.00 0.54
CA PHE A 142 3.47 9.89 1.23
C PHE A 142 2.84 11.27 1.49
N TYR A 143 2.87 11.67 2.76
CA TYR A 143 2.36 12.94 3.24
C TYR A 143 3.21 14.11 2.73
N LYS A 144 2.55 15.12 2.13
CA LYS A 144 3.18 16.33 1.57
C LYS A 144 4.37 16.04 0.64
N LYS A 145 4.29 14.95 -0.11
CA LYS A 145 5.30 14.59 -1.11
C LYS A 145 5.28 15.59 -2.25
N THR A 146 6.38 16.30 -2.46
CA THR A 146 6.51 17.28 -3.56
C THR A 146 6.56 16.59 -4.91
N PHE A 147 5.73 17.02 -5.86
CA PHE A 147 5.66 16.41 -7.19
C PHE A 147 6.95 16.60 -8.01
N ALA A 148 7.70 17.68 -7.81
CA ALA A 148 9.00 17.89 -8.44
C ALA A 148 9.98 16.73 -8.19
N SER A 149 9.96 16.15 -6.98
CA SER A 149 10.87 15.05 -6.60
C SER A 149 10.60 13.74 -7.35
N LEU A 150 9.39 13.57 -7.90
CA LEU A 150 9.03 12.38 -8.66
C LEU A 150 9.80 12.29 -9.99
N SER A 151 10.19 13.43 -10.58
CA SER A 151 11.01 13.44 -11.80
C SER A 151 12.31 12.69 -11.59
N SER A 152 13.05 12.97 -10.52
CA SER A 152 14.29 12.24 -10.20
C SER A 152 14.03 10.80 -9.78
N GLU A 153 13.02 10.54 -8.96
CA GLU A 153 12.78 9.21 -8.37
C GLU A 153 12.26 8.18 -9.37
N LEU A 154 11.47 8.64 -10.33
CA LEU A 154 10.92 7.82 -11.40
C LEU A 154 11.76 7.88 -12.68
N ASN A 155 12.87 8.65 -12.69
CA ASN A 155 13.60 9.00 -13.90
C ASN A 155 12.65 9.54 -15.00
N ALA A 156 11.72 10.39 -14.59
CA ALA A 156 10.72 11.02 -15.42
C ALA A 156 11.11 12.46 -15.76
N ASN A 157 10.49 13.00 -16.82
CA ASN A 157 10.58 14.42 -17.14
C ASN A 157 9.19 15.05 -16.99
N LEU A 158 8.76 15.20 -15.73
CA LEU A 158 7.44 15.76 -15.42
C LEU A 158 7.46 17.29 -15.59
N SER A 159 6.35 17.84 -16.09
CA SER A 159 6.19 19.27 -16.33
C SER A 159 4.74 19.72 -16.21
N GLY A 160 4.51 21.03 -16.17
CA GLY A 160 3.17 21.64 -16.26
C GLY A 160 2.45 21.46 -17.61
N ASN A 161 2.97 20.61 -18.51
CA ASN A 161 2.33 20.33 -19.79
C ASN A 161 1.44 19.07 -19.71
N ARG A 162 0.13 19.30 -19.56
CA ARG A 162 -0.91 18.25 -19.58
C ARG A 162 -0.99 17.50 -20.91
N SER A 163 -0.89 18.19 -22.04
CA SER A 163 -1.09 17.58 -23.37
C SER A 163 0.09 16.72 -23.83
N ASN A 164 1.28 16.92 -23.26
CA ASN A 164 2.49 16.23 -23.67
C ASN A 164 2.74 14.88 -22.98
N ARG A 165 1.78 14.41 -22.16
CA ARG A 165 1.92 13.15 -21.38
C ARG A 165 3.09 13.20 -20.39
N THR A 166 3.31 14.38 -19.82
CA THR A 166 4.36 14.67 -18.83
C THR A 166 3.79 15.33 -17.57
N GLY A 167 2.47 15.49 -17.48
CA GLY A 167 1.82 16.12 -16.34
C GLY A 167 1.65 15.19 -15.14
N VAL A 168 1.42 15.79 -13.97
CA VAL A 168 0.84 15.11 -12.81
C VAL A 168 -0.65 15.41 -12.81
N LEU A 169 -1.45 14.35 -12.92
CA LEU A 169 -2.91 14.44 -12.96
C LEU A 169 -3.49 13.75 -11.73
N VAL A 170 -4.55 14.31 -11.16
CA VAL A 170 -5.26 13.71 -10.04
C VAL A 170 -6.74 13.64 -10.34
N TRP A 171 -7.34 12.47 -10.11
CA TRP A 171 -8.76 12.28 -10.37
C TRP A 171 -9.63 13.00 -9.35
N ASN A 172 -10.59 13.78 -9.84
CA ASN A 172 -11.61 14.46 -9.07
C ASN A 172 -12.93 13.71 -9.19
N ASN A 173 -13.27 12.92 -8.15
CA ASN A 173 -14.49 12.12 -8.13
C ASN A 173 -15.76 12.98 -8.31
N SER A 174 -15.84 14.16 -7.67
CA SER A 174 -17.03 15.03 -7.78
C SER A 174 -17.20 15.59 -9.19
N LYS A 175 -16.10 15.99 -9.85
CA LYS A 175 -16.14 16.61 -11.18
C LYS A 175 -15.92 15.63 -12.34
N VAL A 176 -15.68 14.35 -12.04
CA VAL A 176 -15.46 13.26 -13.00
C VAL A 176 -14.44 13.66 -14.06
N ARG A 177 -13.27 14.11 -13.60
CA ARG A 177 -12.17 14.55 -14.47
C ARG A 177 -10.84 14.47 -13.74
N PHE A 178 -9.76 14.44 -14.51
CA PHE A 178 -8.43 14.68 -13.99
C PHE A 178 -8.15 16.18 -13.86
N ASP A 179 -7.82 16.66 -12.66
CA ASP A 179 -7.25 17.99 -12.45
C ASP A 179 -5.72 17.92 -12.60
N HIS A 180 -5.12 18.97 -13.15
CA HIS A 180 -3.68 19.02 -13.46
C HIS A 180 -2.90 19.80 -12.42
N PHE A 181 -1.74 19.28 -12.03
CA PHE A 181 -0.80 19.92 -11.14
C PHE A 181 0.55 20.09 -11.82
N ASP A 182 1.07 21.31 -11.78
CA ASP A 182 2.40 21.61 -12.28
C ASP A 182 3.46 21.20 -11.23
N PRO A 183 4.37 20.26 -11.54
CA PRO A 183 5.41 19.84 -10.61
C PRO A 183 6.35 20.97 -10.18
N VAL A 184 6.59 22.01 -11.00
CA VAL A 184 7.58 23.05 -10.69
C VAL A 184 7.11 24.09 -9.67
N ASN A 185 5.80 24.16 -9.40
CA ASN A 185 5.21 25.13 -8.46
C ASN A 185 5.14 24.63 -7.01
N ASN A 186 6.05 23.73 -6.61
CA ASN A 186 6.09 23.12 -5.27
C ASN A 186 4.76 22.46 -4.84
N ASN A 187 3.95 22.01 -5.80
CA ASN A 187 2.75 21.24 -5.50
C ASN A 187 3.14 19.95 -4.78
N THR A 188 2.33 19.55 -3.80
CA THR A 188 2.52 18.33 -3.02
C THR A 188 1.27 17.46 -3.06
N THR A 189 1.33 16.27 -2.47
CA THR A 189 0.15 15.41 -2.26
C THR A 189 -0.95 16.05 -1.40
N ASP A 190 -0.65 17.11 -0.63
CA ASP A 190 -1.65 17.95 0.07
C ASP A 190 -2.33 18.90 -0.93
N ILE A 191 -3.11 18.32 -1.83
CA ILE A 191 -3.70 18.96 -3.01
C ILE A 191 -5.04 19.64 -2.72
N LYS A 192 -5.43 20.53 -3.65
CA LYS A 192 -6.79 21.05 -3.77
C LYS A 192 -7.38 20.69 -5.12
N LEU A 193 -8.53 20.02 -5.13
CA LEU A 193 -9.25 19.64 -6.36
C LEU A 193 -10.40 20.62 -6.58
N ALA A 194 -10.45 21.22 -7.78
CA ALA A 194 -11.35 22.33 -8.09
C ALA A 194 -11.41 23.43 -6.99
N GLY A 195 -10.26 23.75 -6.37
CA GLY A 195 -10.14 24.77 -5.31
C GLY A 195 -10.45 24.29 -3.89
N HIS A 196 -10.95 23.06 -3.71
CA HIS A 196 -11.30 22.51 -2.40
C HIS A 196 -10.21 21.56 -1.88
N ALA A 197 -9.88 21.67 -0.59
CA ALA A 197 -8.94 20.74 0.04
C ALA A 197 -9.46 19.30 -0.03
N VAL A 198 -8.58 18.36 -0.34
CA VAL A 198 -8.92 16.93 -0.32
C VAL A 198 -8.77 16.39 1.10
N ALA A 199 -9.72 15.56 1.52
CA ALA A 199 -9.68 14.90 2.83
C ALA A 199 -8.35 14.16 3.05
N ASN A 200 -7.91 14.12 4.31
CA ASN A 200 -6.67 13.46 4.73
C ASN A 200 -5.43 13.93 3.94
N SER A 201 -5.36 15.20 3.55
CA SER A 201 -4.25 15.77 2.76
C SER A 201 -3.97 14.95 1.50
N GLY A 202 -5.03 14.52 0.82
CA GLY A 202 -4.94 13.79 -0.44
C GLY A 202 -4.47 12.34 -0.33
N ALA A 203 -4.48 11.73 0.87
CA ALA A 203 -3.97 10.37 1.09
C ALA A 203 -4.57 9.30 0.15
N THR A 204 -5.87 9.38 -0.12
CA THR A 204 -6.60 8.40 -0.95
C THR A 204 -6.63 8.78 -2.43
N SER A 205 -5.88 9.81 -2.84
CA SER A 205 -5.95 10.32 -4.21
C SER A 205 -5.42 9.32 -5.23
N TYR A 206 -6.10 9.25 -6.36
CA TYR A 206 -5.70 8.50 -7.52
C TYR A 206 -4.94 9.42 -8.49
N TYR A 207 -3.69 9.07 -8.77
CA TYR A 207 -2.79 9.83 -9.63
C TYR A 207 -2.61 9.14 -10.98
N ALA A 208 -2.58 9.95 -12.05
CA ALA A 208 -2.12 9.58 -13.37
C ALA A 208 -0.86 10.39 -13.68
N ILE A 209 0.30 9.74 -13.68
CA ILE A 209 1.61 10.40 -13.82
C ILE A 209 2.14 10.19 -15.25
N GLY A 210 2.52 11.27 -15.93
CA GLY A 210 2.86 11.25 -17.36
C GLY A 210 4.07 10.37 -17.70
N SER A 211 3.82 9.22 -18.34
CA SER A 211 4.80 8.14 -18.55
C SER A 211 5.68 8.28 -19.78
N ARG A 212 5.62 9.41 -20.51
CA ARG A 212 6.36 9.60 -21.78
C ARG A 212 7.85 9.24 -21.67
N TYR A 213 8.46 9.54 -20.52
CA TYR A 213 9.89 9.30 -20.27
C TYR A 213 10.17 8.31 -19.14
N PHE A 214 9.14 7.74 -18.50
CA PHE A 214 9.32 6.74 -17.47
C PHE A 214 8.25 5.64 -17.52
N ASN A 215 8.72 4.39 -17.50
CA ASN A 215 8.09 3.16 -17.04
C ASN A 215 8.98 2.01 -17.56
N ALA A 216 9.21 0.99 -16.74
CA ALA A 216 10.13 -0.11 -17.05
C ALA A 216 9.75 -0.93 -18.31
N PHE A 217 8.47 -0.87 -18.72
CA PHE A 217 7.93 -1.66 -19.83
C PHE A 217 7.59 -0.84 -21.09
N SER A 218 7.45 0.48 -21.00
CA SER A 218 7.24 1.35 -22.16
C SER A 218 7.67 2.79 -21.86
N GLY A 219 8.46 3.42 -22.73
CA GLY A 219 8.86 4.82 -22.57
C GLY A 219 9.77 5.30 -23.69
N GLY A 220 10.01 6.62 -23.75
CA GLY A 220 10.90 7.25 -24.74
C GLY A 220 12.37 6.81 -24.61
N THR A 221 12.77 6.39 -23.41
CA THR A 221 14.02 5.66 -23.17
C THR A 221 13.65 4.23 -22.79
N LEU A 222 13.59 3.33 -23.78
CA LEU A 222 13.38 1.90 -23.56
C LEU A 222 14.55 1.36 -22.74
N ASN A 223 14.28 0.97 -21.49
CA ASN A 223 15.27 0.30 -20.66
C ASN A 223 15.27 -1.20 -20.98
N THR A 224 16.45 -1.75 -21.28
CA THR A 224 16.69 -3.18 -21.41
C THR A 224 16.54 -3.88 -20.05
N LEU A 225 15.38 -4.50 -19.84
CA LEU A 225 15.11 -5.68 -19.01
C LEU A 225 16.17 -6.03 -17.94
N SER A 226 15.92 -5.54 -16.72
CA SER A 226 16.16 -6.14 -15.38
C SER A 226 16.46 -5.09 -14.29
N THR A 227 16.61 -3.80 -14.65
CA THR A 227 17.33 -2.82 -13.81
C THR A 227 16.56 -1.60 -13.27
N ASN A 228 15.35 -1.24 -13.74
CA ASN A 228 14.65 -0.07 -13.17
C ASN A 228 13.61 -0.46 -12.13
N VAL A 229 14.08 -0.82 -10.94
CA VAL A 229 13.34 -0.61 -9.71
C VAL A 229 13.50 0.87 -9.35
N PHE A 230 12.41 1.62 -9.37
CA PHE A 230 12.43 3.02 -8.93
C PHE A 230 12.40 3.08 -7.41
N THR A 231 12.85 4.18 -6.82
CA THR A 231 12.75 4.40 -5.38
C THR A 231 12.05 5.71 -5.12
N ILE A 232 10.81 5.64 -4.66
CA ILE A 232 10.03 6.81 -4.25
C ILE A 232 10.19 6.98 -2.76
N LYS A 233 10.53 8.19 -2.33
CA LYS A 233 10.88 8.47 -0.94
C LYS A 233 9.90 9.44 -0.32
N GLY A 234 9.56 9.26 0.94
CA GLY A 234 8.77 10.26 1.65
C GLY A 234 8.35 9.85 3.04
N VAL A 235 7.69 10.77 3.72
CA VAL A 235 7.07 10.52 5.02
C VAL A 235 5.74 9.81 4.75
N PRO A 236 5.49 8.59 5.28
CA PRO A 236 4.23 7.91 5.03
C PRO A 236 3.04 8.65 5.67
N PHE A 237 1.86 8.50 5.08
CA PHE A 237 0.63 8.94 5.74
C PHE A 237 0.39 8.15 7.03
N ALA A 238 -0.11 8.84 8.06
CA ALA A 238 -0.47 8.26 9.34
C ALA A 238 -1.80 8.78 9.88
N GLY A 239 -2.32 8.13 10.92
CA GLY A 239 -3.62 8.42 11.50
C GLY A 239 -4.77 7.72 10.79
N ASN A 240 -5.99 8.14 11.12
CA ASN A 240 -7.20 7.57 10.53
C ASN A 240 -7.44 8.16 9.12
N ILE A 241 -7.49 7.30 8.10
CA ILE A 241 -7.65 7.69 6.70
C ILE A 241 -8.99 7.18 6.19
N THR A 242 -9.85 8.09 5.77
CA THR A 242 -11.22 7.78 5.35
C THR A 242 -11.56 8.47 4.04
N ALA A 243 -12.61 7.99 3.35
CA ALA A 243 -13.17 8.67 2.20
C ALA A 243 -14.70 8.58 2.21
N THR A 244 -15.37 9.71 1.97
CA THR A 244 -16.81 9.73 1.81
C THR A 244 -17.19 9.33 0.39
N LEU A 245 -18.05 8.32 0.27
CA LEU A 245 -18.60 7.83 -1.00
C LEU A 245 -19.85 8.63 -1.37
N SER A 246 -19.69 9.93 -1.61
CA SER A 246 -20.80 10.82 -1.96
C SER A 246 -20.47 11.79 -3.10
N GLY A 247 -21.50 12.17 -3.87
CA GLY A 247 -21.44 13.27 -4.85
C GLY A 247 -20.58 13.03 -6.09
N ALA A 248 -20.15 11.79 -6.37
CA ALA A 248 -19.35 11.51 -7.56
C ALA A 248 -20.18 11.66 -8.85
N GLY A 249 -19.85 12.66 -9.67
CA GLY A 249 -20.57 12.99 -10.90
C GLY A 249 -21.94 13.62 -10.70
N ASP A 250 -22.26 14.05 -9.48
CA ASP A 250 -23.52 14.74 -9.21
C ASP A 250 -23.57 16.10 -9.91
N GLY A 251 -24.71 16.41 -10.54
CA GLY A 251 -24.91 17.61 -11.34
C GLY A 251 -24.08 17.69 -12.64
N ILE A 252 -23.32 16.66 -13.01
CA ILE A 252 -22.56 16.64 -14.27
C ILE A 252 -23.45 16.14 -15.41
N ASP A 253 -23.49 16.91 -16.50
CA ASP A 253 -24.07 16.52 -17.78
C ASP A 253 -22.97 16.12 -18.77
N PHE A 254 -22.91 14.83 -19.08
CA PHE A 254 -21.94 14.29 -20.03
C PHE A 254 -22.33 14.52 -21.50
N GLY A 255 -23.58 14.90 -21.77
CA GLY A 255 -24.13 15.06 -23.11
C GLY A 255 -24.27 13.75 -23.87
N VAL A 256 -25.00 13.80 -24.99
CA VAL A 256 -25.27 12.63 -25.83
C VAL A 256 -23.95 12.01 -26.32
N GLY A 257 -23.72 10.75 -25.96
CA GLY A 257 -22.51 10.02 -26.33
C GLY A 257 -21.23 10.55 -25.68
N GLY A 258 -21.33 11.27 -24.55
CA GLY A 258 -20.18 11.78 -23.80
C GLY A 258 -19.44 12.93 -24.48
N LYS A 259 -20.14 13.67 -25.35
CA LYS A 259 -19.57 14.73 -26.19
C LYS A 259 -19.40 16.06 -25.47
N ASN A 260 -20.04 16.28 -24.31
CA ASN A 260 -19.79 17.48 -23.51
C ASN A 260 -18.34 17.48 -23.02
N THR A 261 -17.84 18.67 -22.68
CA THR A 261 -16.46 18.85 -22.27
C THR A 261 -16.33 19.23 -20.81
N ASN A 262 -15.22 18.83 -20.20
CA ASN A 262 -14.86 19.25 -18.85
C ASN A 262 -14.21 20.65 -18.86
N TYR A 263 -13.75 21.10 -17.68
CA TYR A 263 -13.05 22.38 -17.51
C TYR A 263 -11.80 22.55 -18.40
N TYR A 264 -11.13 21.45 -18.76
CA TYR A 264 -9.95 21.43 -19.64
C TYR A 264 -10.31 21.28 -21.14
N ARG A 265 -11.60 21.39 -21.49
CA ARG A 265 -12.13 21.22 -22.85
C ARG A 265 -11.93 19.82 -23.43
N GLU A 266 -11.78 18.82 -22.57
CA GLU A 266 -11.70 17.41 -22.98
C GLU A 266 -13.10 16.80 -22.96
N GLN A 267 -13.46 16.07 -24.02
CA GLN A 267 -14.74 15.35 -24.06
C GLN A 267 -14.74 14.20 -23.06
N TYR A 268 -15.83 14.00 -22.33
CA TYR A 268 -15.90 12.92 -21.34
C TYR A 268 -15.61 11.54 -21.95
N LYS A 269 -16.09 11.27 -23.17
CA LYS A 269 -15.83 10.01 -23.90
C LYS A 269 -14.36 9.71 -24.21
N SER A 270 -13.44 10.65 -24.02
CA SER A 270 -12.02 10.39 -24.29
C SER A 270 -11.27 9.83 -23.09
N TYR A 271 -11.85 9.85 -21.89
CA TYR A 271 -11.18 9.42 -20.65
C TYR A 271 -12.11 8.80 -19.59
N LEU A 272 -13.43 8.94 -19.71
CA LEU A 272 -14.41 8.31 -18.83
C LEU A 272 -14.97 7.05 -19.49
N GLY A 273 -14.80 5.91 -18.83
CA GLY A 273 -15.49 4.67 -19.12
C GLY A 273 -16.20 4.17 -17.87
N ASP A 274 -17.34 3.50 -18.04
CA ASP A 274 -18.09 2.85 -16.97
C ASP A 274 -18.43 1.42 -17.41
N HIS A 275 -17.66 0.45 -16.91
CA HIS A 275 -17.77 -0.95 -17.31
C HIS A 275 -19.12 -1.58 -16.95
N TRP A 276 -19.76 -1.10 -15.88
CA TRP A 276 -20.99 -1.69 -15.35
C TRP A 276 -22.23 -1.19 -16.07
N GLU A 277 -22.20 0.05 -16.58
CA GLU A 277 -23.35 0.67 -17.26
C GLU A 277 -23.18 0.77 -18.79
N HIS A 278 -22.04 0.36 -19.35
CA HIS A 278 -21.75 0.52 -20.77
C HIS A 278 -22.76 -0.17 -21.69
N SER A 279 -23.19 -1.38 -21.36
CA SER A 279 -24.11 -2.15 -22.18
C SER A 279 -25.58 -1.78 -21.95
N SER A 280 -25.92 -1.23 -20.78
CA SER A 280 -27.30 -0.94 -20.37
C SER A 280 -27.73 0.49 -20.71
N SER A 281 -26.91 1.49 -20.38
CA SER A 281 -27.33 2.89 -20.34
C SER A 281 -26.22 3.89 -20.66
N PRO A 282 -25.41 3.67 -21.72
CA PRO A 282 -24.22 4.49 -21.98
C PRO A 282 -24.59 5.99 -22.06
N TRP A 283 -23.87 6.81 -21.28
CA TRP A 283 -24.05 8.27 -21.20
C TRP A 283 -25.41 8.76 -20.67
N THR A 284 -26.18 7.89 -20.03
CA THR A 284 -27.48 8.23 -19.43
C THR A 284 -27.58 7.68 -18.01
N GLY A 285 -28.55 8.18 -17.23
CA GLY A 285 -28.81 7.67 -15.88
C GLY A 285 -27.59 7.68 -14.96
N ASN A 286 -27.14 6.47 -14.58
CA ASN A 286 -26.05 6.24 -13.63
C ASN A 286 -24.68 6.09 -14.32
N TYR A 287 -24.60 6.06 -15.66
CA TYR A 287 -23.33 5.95 -16.39
C TYR A 287 -22.39 7.10 -16.03
N GLY A 288 -21.15 6.78 -15.63
CA GLY A 288 -20.15 7.79 -15.27
C GLY A 288 -20.38 8.48 -13.92
N LYS A 289 -21.48 8.16 -13.22
CA LYS A 289 -21.82 8.66 -11.89
C LYS A 289 -21.61 7.59 -10.83
N ASN A 290 -21.44 8.00 -9.58
CA ASN A 290 -21.22 7.09 -8.45
C ASN A 290 -20.02 6.14 -8.65
N ILE A 291 -19.03 6.61 -9.42
CA ILE A 291 -17.72 5.96 -9.59
C ILE A 291 -16.71 6.71 -8.72
N TYR A 292 -16.04 5.97 -7.86
CA TYR A 292 -15.02 6.50 -6.96
C TYR A 292 -13.69 5.83 -7.26
N GLN A 293 -12.70 6.62 -7.68
CA GLN A 293 -11.34 6.13 -7.92
C GLN A 293 -10.43 6.58 -6.79
N PHE A 294 -9.67 5.63 -6.24
CA PHE A 294 -8.83 5.82 -5.08
C PHE A 294 -7.45 5.20 -5.27
N GLY A 295 -6.46 5.80 -4.62
CA GLY A 295 -5.15 5.20 -4.40
C GLY A 295 -5.07 4.48 -3.06
N ASN A 296 -4.19 3.49 -2.94
CA ASN A 296 -3.83 2.91 -1.64
C ASN A 296 -2.97 3.93 -0.84
N PRO A 297 -3.47 4.48 0.28
CA PRO A 297 -2.75 5.46 1.07
C PRO A 297 -1.62 4.86 1.94
N TYR A 298 -1.53 3.53 2.04
CA TYR A 298 -0.64 2.84 2.96
C TYR A 298 0.53 2.16 2.27
N LEU A 299 1.56 1.87 3.08
CA LEU A 299 2.68 1.00 2.74
C LEU A 299 2.41 -0.47 3.08
N THR A 300 1.13 -0.83 3.25
CA THR A 300 0.62 -2.20 3.35
C THR A 300 -0.37 -2.47 2.22
N ASN A 301 -0.67 -3.74 1.98
CA ASN A 301 -1.76 -4.12 1.09
C ASN A 301 -3.12 -3.68 1.64
N ILE A 302 -4.07 -3.46 0.72
CA ILE A 302 -5.49 -3.33 0.99
C ILE A 302 -6.19 -4.56 0.42
N ASN A 303 -7.07 -5.16 1.20
CA ASN A 303 -7.88 -6.29 0.78
C ASN A 303 -9.33 -5.86 0.60
N LEU A 304 -9.83 -5.91 -0.63
CA LEU A 304 -11.19 -5.49 -0.98
C LEU A 304 -12.20 -6.65 -0.99
N LYS A 305 -11.80 -7.86 -0.54
CA LYS A 305 -12.63 -9.08 -0.59
C LYS A 305 -13.99 -8.91 0.05
N TYR A 306 -14.10 -8.18 1.15
CA TYR A 306 -15.35 -8.05 1.90
C TYR A 306 -15.93 -6.64 1.82
N ILE A 307 -15.47 -5.81 0.88
CA ILE A 307 -15.89 -4.39 0.85
C ILE A 307 -17.41 -4.24 0.65
N GLY A 308 -18.08 -5.20 0.02
CA GLY A 308 -19.55 -5.23 -0.10
C GLY A 308 -20.28 -5.43 1.24
N THR A 309 -19.59 -5.86 2.31
CA THR A 309 -20.16 -5.90 3.67
C THR A 309 -20.24 -4.51 4.31
N ILE A 310 -19.43 -3.56 3.80
CA ILE A 310 -19.39 -2.15 4.25
C ILE A 310 -20.28 -1.29 3.34
N ILE A 311 -20.32 -1.61 2.04
CA ILE A 311 -21.01 -0.87 1.00
C ILE A 311 -22.18 -1.70 0.48
N ASP A 312 -23.38 -1.40 0.97
CA ASP A 312 -24.63 -2.11 0.68
C ASP A 312 -25.14 -1.95 -0.76
N ASN A 313 -24.73 -0.88 -1.45
CA ASN A 313 -25.12 -0.56 -2.82
C ASN A 313 -23.97 -0.72 -3.84
N LEU A 314 -22.99 -1.57 -3.52
CA LEU A 314 -21.85 -1.88 -4.37
C LEU A 314 -22.28 -2.64 -5.63
N MET A 315 -21.85 -2.17 -6.81
CA MET A 315 -22.00 -2.93 -8.06
C MET A 315 -20.75 -3.77 -8.36
N GLY A 316 -19.58 -3.23 -8.06
CA GLY A 316 -18.32 -3.93 -8.26
C GLY A 316 -17.12 -3.03 -8.05
N VAL A 317 -15.95 -3.63 -8.20
CA VAL A 317 -14.66 -2.96 -8.02
C VAL A 317 -13.74 -3.30 -9.17
N ARG A 318 -12.99 -2.32 -9.68
CA ARG A 318 -11.82 -2.58 -10.55
C ARG A 318 -10.55 -2.44 -9.73
N VAL A 319 -9.76 -3.51 -9.65
CA VAL A 319 -8.53 -3.55 -8.84
C VAL A 319 -7.25 -3.43 -9.66
N GLU A 320 -7.36 -3.57 -10.98
CA GLU A 320 -6.25 -3.41 -11.92
C GLU A 320 -6.76 -2.73 -13.19
N PRO A 321 -6.23 -1.54 -13.57
CA PRO A 321 -6.73 -0.78 -14.71
C PRO A 321 -6.33 -1.30 -16.09
N SER A 322 -5.41 -2.29 -16.18
CA SER A 322 -4.86 -2.89 -17.42
C SER A 322 -3.57 -2.25 -17.93
N THR A 323 -2.82 -3.01 -18.74
CA THR A 323 -1.57 -2.59 -19.39
C THR A 323 -1.76 -1.55 -20.51
N SER A 324 -2.99 -1.26 -20.87
CA SER A 324 -3.34 -0.25 -21.88
C SER A 324 -4.69 0.34 -21.51
N VAL A 325 -4.69 1.28 -20.56
CA VAL A 325 -5.92 1.87 -20.05
C VAL A 325 -6.67 2.55 -21.18
N LYS A 326 -7.93 2.13 -21.37
CA LYS A 326 -8.88 2.73 -22.29
C LYS A 326 -10.06 3.27 -21.50
N ALA A 327 -10.77 4.19 -22.12
CA ALA A 327 -11.96 4.80 -21.57
C ALA A 327 -13.14 4.58 -22.52
N THR A 328 -13.42 3.31 -22.84
CA THR A 328 -14.58 2.98 -23.68
C THR A 328 -15.76 2.52 -22.84
N GLY A 329 -15.52 2.01 -21.63
CA GLY A 329 -16.49 1.27 -20.81
C GLY A 329 -16.72 -0.16 -21.31
N SER A 330 -16.19 -0.51 -22.48
CA SER A 330 -16.25 -1.85 -23.07
C SER A 330 -14.89 -2.54 -23.14
N GLU A 331 -13.88 -1.94 -22.51
CA GLU A 331 -12.55 -2.54 -22.52
C GLU A 331 -12.57 -3.95 -21.92
N THR A 332 -11.88 -4.86 -22.60
CA THR A 332 -11.69 -6.26 -22.17
C THR A 332 -10.49 -6.42 -21.24
N GLY A 333 -9.72 -5.35 -21.05
CA GLY A 333 -8.56 -5.32 -20.16
C GLY A 333 -8.93 -4.87 -18.75
N GLY A 334 -8.11 -5.28 -17.79
CA GLY A 334 -8.25 -4.92 -16.37
C GLY A 334 -8.87 -6.06 -15.57
N VAL A 335 -8.95 -5.88 -14.24
CA VAL A 335 -9.51 -6.88 -13.33
C VAL A 335 -10.70 -6.29 -12.60
N TYR A 336 -11.89 -6.75 -12.97
CA TYR A 336 -13.16 -6.38 -12.38
C TYR A 336 -13.65 -7.49 -11.45
N VAL A 337 -13.97 -7.10 -10.21
CA VAL A 337 -14.38 -8.00 -9.14
C VAL A 337 -15.85 -7.77 -8.83
N SER A 338 -16.61 -8.85 -8.88
CA SER A 338 -18.02 -8.90 -8.50
C SER A 338 -18.17 -9.43 -7.08
N TYR A 339 -19.31 -9.12 -6.45
CA TYR A 339 -19.60 -9.49 -5.08
C TYR A 339 -20.94 -10.23 -5.00
N ASN A 340 -21.03 -11.22 -4.12
CA ASN A 340 -22.30 -11.91 -3.85
C ASN A 340 -23.21 -11.07 -2.94
N SER A 341 -24.42 -11.57 -2.68
CA SER A 341 -25.40 -10.91 -1.80
C SER A 341 -24.93 -10.72 -0.36
N ALA A 342 -23.94 -11.49 0.11
CA ALA A 342 -23.31 -11.33 1.41
C ALA A 342 -22.16 -10.30 1.40
N GLY A 343 -21.91 -9.63 0.27
CA GLY A 343 -20.87 -8.61 0.14
C GLY A 343 -19.45 -9.17 0.04
N VAL A 344 -19.31 -10.45 -0.32
CA VAL A 344 -18.02 -11.14 -0.48
C VAL A 344 -17.68 -11.26 -1.96
N ALA A 345 -16.43 -10.95 -2.32
CA ALA A 345 -15.93 -11.08 -3.68
C ALA A 345 -16.09 -12.52 -4.19
N ILE A 346 -16.45 -12.66 -5.46
CA ILE A 346 -16.62 -13.93 -6.18
C ILE A 346 -15.79 -13.95 -7.46
N GLY A 347 -15.51 -15.14 -7.98
CA GLY A 347 -14.62 -15.32 -9.15
C GLY A 347 -13.15 -15.49 -8.73
N ASP A 348 -12.22 -14.81 -9.41
CA ASP A 348 -10.80 -14.84 -9.04
C ASP A 348 -10.50 -13.91 -7.86
N VAL A 349 -10.90 -14.38 -6.67
CA VAL A 349 -10.79 -13.62 -5.42
C VAL A 349 -9.35 -13.33 -5.00
N LYS A 350 -8.33 -13.99 -5.58
CA LYS A 350 -6.94 -13.75 -5.18
C LYS A 350 -6.47 -12.36 -5.55
N GLN A 351 -6.95 -11.84 -6.68
CA GLN A 351 -6.50 -10.58 -7.26
C GLN A 351 -7.13 -9.33 -6.63
N VAL A 352 -8.03 -9.49 -5.64
CA VAL A 352 -8.76 -8.41 -4.95
C VAL A 352 -7.88 -7.60 -3.97
N ILE A 353 -6.56 -7.73 -4.09
CA ILE A 353 -5.57 -7.03 -3.28
C ILE A 353 -5.08 -5.79 -4.04
N VAL A 354 -5.07 -4.64 -3.38
CA VAL A 354 -4.44 -3.43 -3.88
C VAL A 354 -3.11 -3.23 -3.17
N ARG A 355 -2.02 -3.32 -3.92
CA ARG A 355 -0.64 -3.19 -3.41
C ARG A 355 -0.34 -1.74 -2.98
N PRO A 356 0.68 -1.47 -2.15
CA PRO A 356 1.20 -0.11 -1.98
C PRO A 356 1.47 0.54 -3.33
N MET A 357 1.10 1.81 -3.46
CA MET A 357 1.16 2.58 -4.72
C MET A 357 0.20 2.10 -5.83
N GLY A 358 -0.65 1.11 -5.56
CA GLY A 358 -1.73 0.67 -6.46
C GLY A 358 -3.00 1.51 -6.32
N THR A 359 -3.92 1.34 -7.27
CA THR A 359 -5.17 2.10 -7.38
C THR A 359 -6.34 1.16 -7.58
N PHE A 360 -7.54 1.62 -7.25
CA PHE A 360 -8.78 0.88 -7.49
C PHE A 360 -9.96 1.82 -7.74
N GLU A 361 -11.01 1.26 -8.30
CA GLU A 361 -12.25 1.96 -8.61
C GLU A 361 -13.43 1.21 -8.01
N ILE A 362 -14.35 1.95 -7.38
CA ILE A 362 -15.62 1.44 -6.85
C ILE A 362 -16.76 2.02 -7.67
N LYS A 363 -17.68 1.17 -8.10
CA LYS A 363 -18.96 1.57 -8.69
C LYS A 363 -20.11 1.29 -7.74
N LEU A 364 -20.97 2.27 -7.53
CA LEU A 364 -22.23 2.10 -6.79
C LEU A 364 -23.44 2.18 -7.73
N SER A 365 -24.52 1.50 -7.35
CA SER A 365 -25.79 1.49 -8.10
C SER A 365 -26.59 2.77 -7.93
N ARG A 366 -26.29 3.56 -6.90
CA ARG A 366 -26.96 4.82 -6.57
C ARG A 366 -26.07 5.68 -5.66
N PRO A 367 -26.39 6.97 -5.46
CA PRO A 367 -25.68 7.81 -4.49
C PRO A 367 -25.62 7.20 -3.10
N SER A 368 -24.52 7.47 -2.39
CA SER A 368 -24.29 7.03 -1.02
C SER A 368 -23.77 8.20 -0.17
N VAL A 369 -23.76 7.98 1.15
CA VAL A 369 -23.14 8.86 2.15
C VAL A 369 -22.24 8.06 3.09
N ARG A 370 -21.91 6.82 2.72
CA ARG A 370 -21.04 5.95 3.51
C ARG A 370 -19.63 6.53 3.55
N VAL A 371 -18.98 6.35 4.70
CA VAL A 371 -17.58 6.66 4.89
C VAL A 371 -16.81 5.35 4.86
N LEU A 372 -15.91 5.21 3.89
CA LEU A 372 -14.99 4.09 3.81
C LEU A 372 -13.78 4.38 4.69
N ASP A 373 -13.56 3.56 5.71
CA ASP A 373 -12.35 3.60 6.53
C ASP A 373 -11.32 2.63 5.95
N PHE A 374 -10.24 3.18 5.38
CA PHE A 374 -9.21 2.41 4.72
C PHE A 374 -8.39 1.58 5.73
N GLY A 375 -8.37 2.00 7.00
CA GLY A 375 -7.61 1.32 8.06
C GLY A 375 -8.08 -0.11 8.31
N GLN A 376 -9.37 -0.38 8.08
CA GLN A 376 -10.04 -1.69 8.23
C GLN A 376 -9.65 -2.67 7.12
N LEU A 377 -9.26 -2.13 5.96
CA LEU A 377 -8.98 -2.91 4.75
C LEU A 377 -7.55 -3.42 4.70
N ARG A 378 -6.66 -2.90 5.55
CA ARG A 378 -5.23 -3.21 5.53
C ARG A 378 -4.95 -4.68 5.82
N LYS A 379 -4.00 -5.26 5.09
CA LYS A 379 -3.43 -6.59 5.35
C LYS A 379 -1.95 -6.60 4.96
N PHE A 380 -1.17 -7.49 5.58
CA PHE A 380 0.17 -7.84 5.07
C PHE A 380 0.11 -8.92 4.00
N ALA A 381 -0.95 -9.74 3.98
CA ALA A 381 -1.09 -10.80 3.00
C ALA A 381 -1.08 -10.25 1.57
N TYR A 382 -0.34 -10.93 0.68
CA TYR A 382 -0.24 -10.56 -0.73
C TYR A 382 -1.43 -11.04 -1.56
N GLU A 383 -2.14 -12.06 -1.07
CA GLU A 383 -3.36 -12.61 -1.68
C GLU A 383 -4.50 -12.57 -0.67
N ALA A 384 -5.74 -12.52 -1.16
CA ALA A 384 -6.88 -12.67 -0.28
C ALA A 384 -7.03 -14.13 0.19
N ASN A 385 -7.55 -14.29 1.41
CA ASN A 385 -7.84 -15.60 1.98
C ASN A 385 -8.99 -16.31 1.21
N THR A 386 -9.26 -17.58 1.54
CA THR A 386 -10.38 -18.36 0.96
C THR A 386 -11.69 -18.28 1.76
N SER A 387 -11.69 -17.74 2.98
CA SER A 387 -12.86 -17.69 3.89
C SER A 387 -13.97 -16.76 3.40
N ASN A 388 -15.22 -17.19 3.46
CA ASN A 388 -16.39 -16.35 3.17
C ASN A 388 -16.82 -15.47 4.35
N THR A 389 -16.27 -15.68 5.53
CA THR A 389 -16.52 -14.84 6.70
C THR A 389 -15.65 -13.60 6.64
N SER A 390 -16.26 -12.41 6.81
CA SER A 390 -15.53 -11.14 6.86
C SER A 390 -14.47 -11.16 7.98
N THR A 391 -13.30 -10.58 7.69
CA THR A 391 -12.16 -10.49 8.61
C THR A 391 -11.69 -9.04 8.80
N TYR A 392 -12.57 -8.08 8.51
CA TYR A 392 -12.36 -6.66 8.82
C TYR A 392 -12.56 -6.43 10.33
N ASN A 393 -11.59 -6.87 11.13
CA ASN A 393 -11.62 -6.72 12.59
C ASN A 393 -10.91 -5.44 13.08
N GLY A 394 -10.80 -4.40 12.23
CA GLY A 394 -10.15 -3.14 12.63
C GLY A 394 -8.62 -3.24 12.81
N GLY A 395 -7.92 -3.91 11.89
CA GLY A 395 -6.45 -4.01 11.92
C GLY A 395 -5.87 -5.06 10.97
N VAL A 396 -4.53 -5.11 10.88
CA VAL A 396 -3.81 -6.15 10.12
C VAL A 396 -3.68 -7.42 10.95
N THR A 397 -4.22 -8.51 10.43
CA THR A 397 -4.06 -9.86 11.01
C THR A 397 -2.92 -10.59 10.30
N VAL A 398 -1.97 -11.14 11.05
CA VAL A 398 -0.93 -12.03 10.51
C VAL A 398 -1.59 -13.32 10.04
N GLN A 399 -1.39 -13.73 8.79
CA GLN A 399 -1.77 -15.07 8.37
C GLN A 399 -0.66 -16.05 8.75
N SER A 400 -0.95 -16.99 9.64
CA SER A 400 -0.11 -18.19 9.81
C SER A 400 -0.25 -19.05 8.55
N LYS A 401 0.86 -19.28 7.85
CA LYS A 401 0.91 -20.23 6.74
C LYS A 401 0.68 -21.64 7.29
N SER A 402 -0.51 -22.19 7.08
CA SER A 402 -0.76 -23.61 7.32
C SER A 402 0.04 -24.41 6.29
N SER A 403 1.17 -24.97 6.70
CA SER A 403 1.84 -26.02 5.93
C SER A 403 1.24 -27.34 6.39
N ASN A 404 0.39 -27.95 5.56
CA ASN A 404 -0.18 -29.28 5.74
C ASN A 404 0.91 -30.38 5.63
N LYS A 405 1.91 -30.35 6.51
CA LYS A 405 2.90 -31.40 6.63
C LYS A 405 3.10 -31.65 8.11
N GLU A 406 2.52 -32.74 8.60
CA GLU A 406 2.74 -33.21 9.96
C GLU A 406 4.25 -33.36 10.18
N VAL A 407 4.80 -32.53 11.08
CA VAL A 407 6.13 -32.72 11.63
C VAL A 407 5.92 -33.38 12.97
N SER A 408 6.24 -34.68 13.07
CA SER A 408 6.12 -35.45 14.30
C SER A 408 6.96 -34.82 15.42
N LEU A 409 6.28 -34.46 16.51
CA LEU A 409 6.83 -33.87 17.74
C LEU A 409 7.80 -34.79 18.50
N SER A 410 8.14 -35.97 17.96
CA SER A 410 9.09 -36.92 18.56
C SER A 410 10.57 -36.54 18.35
N GLU A 411 10.89 -35.56 17.49
CA GLU A 411 12.28 -35.17 17.19
C GLU A 411 12.82 -34.01 18.07
N LEU A 412 12.08 -33.58 19.11
CA LEU A 412 12.44 -32.41 19.93
C LEU A 412 12.50 -32.69 21.45
N SER A 413 12.61 -33.94 21.91
CA SER A 413 12.64 -34.25 23.36
C SER A 413 13.98 -33.98 24.06
N GLU A 414 14.98 -33.43 23.38
CA GLU A 414 16.28 -33.11 23.99
C GLU A 414 16.52 -31.59 24.09
N LEU A 415 15.73 -30.90 24.91
CA LEU A 415 16.19 -29.68 25.59
C LEU A 415 15.36 -29.40 26.85
N SER A 416 15.42 -30.34 27.79
CA SER A 416 14.92 -30.18 29.15
C SER A 416 16.10 -29.98 30.10
N THR A 417 16.32 -28.74 30.53
CA THR A 417 16.92 -28.47 31.85
C THR A 417 16.20 -27.29 32.52
N ASN A 418 15.32 -27.67 33.46
CA ASN A 418 14.97 -26.96 34.69
C ASN A 418 14.68 -25.45 34.63
N SER A 419 13.41 -25.09 34.43
CA SER A 419 12.77 -24.10 35.31
C SER A 419 11.29 -24.40 35.47
N THR A 420 10.86 -24.51 36.73
CA THR A 420 9.49 -24.81 37.15
C THR A 420 8.60 -23.59 37.01
N ALA A 421 7.75 -23.55 36.00
CA ALA A 421 6.52 -22.75 36.00
C ALA A 421 5.42 -23.50 35.22
N LYS A 422 4.42 -23.98 35.95
CA LYS A 422 3.23 -24.65 35.42
C LYS A 422 2.37 -23.65 34.65
N THR A 423 2.18 -23.85 33.35
CA THR A 423 1.07 -23.25 32.61
C THR A 423 -0.07 -24.27 32.53
N ALA A 424 -1.19 -23.95 33.18
CA ALA A 424 -2.42 -24.74 33.16
C ALA A 424 -3.11 -24.66 31.79
N ASN A 425 -3.69 -25.79 31.40
CA ASN A 425 -4.37 -26.05 30.13
C ASN A 425 -5.46 -25.02 29.76
N ALA A 426 -5.31 -24.41 28.60
CA ALA A 426 -6.44 -24.00 27.76
C ALA A 426 -6.26 -24.65 26.38
N ARG A 427 -7.26 -25.41 25.95
CA ARG A 427 -7.30 -26.12 24.66
C ARG A 427 -7.16 -25.11 23.52
N LEU A 428 -6.02 -25.14 22.82
CA LEU A 428 -5.77 -24.36 21.61
C LEU A 428 -5.97 -25.26 20.38
N SER A 429 -6.95 -24.92 19.56
CA SER A 429 -7.22 -25.50 18.25
C SER A 429 -6.11 -25.14 17.24
N ASN A 430 -5.38 -26.15 16.79
CA ASN A 430 -4.61 -26.27 15.53
C ASN A 430 -3.98 -25.00 14.89
N SER A 431 -3.21 -24.24 15.67
CA SER A 431 -2.14 -23.38 15.14
C SER A 431 -1.02 -23.29 16.18
N THR A 432 0.20 -23.72 15.85
CA THR A 432 1.35 -23.50 16.73
C THR A 432 1.95 -22.15 16.41
N VAL A 433 1.31 -21.08 16.92
CA VAL A 433 1.99 -19.79 17.02
C VAL A 433 3.07 -19.97 18.08
N LYS A 434 4.36 -19.84 17.70
CA LYS A 434 5.45 -19.82 18.67
C LYS A 434 5.80 -18.37 18.95
N GLN A 435 5.59 -17.93 20.19
CA GLN A 435 6.00 -16.60 20.63
C GLN A 435 7.40 -16.70 21.23
N LEU A 436 8.38 -16.01 20.64
CA LEU A 436 9.70 -15.84 21.24
C LEU A 436 9.75 -14.50 21.95
N GLY A 437 9.75 -14.53 23.28
CA GLY A 437 10.04 -13.35 24.10
C GLY A 437 11.54 -13.14 24.19
N VAL A 438 12.03 -11.97 23.77
CA VAL A 438 13.39 -11.52 24.04
C VAL A 438 13.32 -10.47 25.13
N ILE A 439 13.95 -10.76 26.27
CA ILE A 439 14.02 -9.89 27.43
C ILE A 439 15.46 -9.37 27.52
N ALA A 440 15.62 -8.05 27.51
CA ALA A 440 16.88 -7.40 27.82
C ALA A 440 16.99 -7.25 29.35
N LEU A 441 18.10 -7.69 29.93
CA LEU A 441 18.42 -7.55 31.35
C LEU A 441 19.62 -6.62 31.51
N ASP A 442 19.70 -5.89 32.62
CA ASP A 442 20.91 -5.17 33.02
C ASP A 442 21.94 -6.10 33.70
N ALA A 443 23.09 -5.53 34.09
CA ALA A 443 24.17 -6.26 34.75
C ALA A 443 23.75 -6.89 36.09
N ASP A 444 22.68 -6.39 36.71
CA ASP A 444 22.13 -6.87 37.97
C ASP A 444 20.95 -7.84 37.75
N GLY A 445 20.65 -8.19 36.49
CA GLY A 445 19.59 -9.13 36.12
C GLY A 445 18.17 -8.53 36.10
N LYS A 446 18.04 -7.21 36.10
CA LYS A 446 16.75 -6.50 36.07
C LYS A 446 16.31 -6.21 34.64
N GLU A 447 15.03 -6.41 34.35
CA GLU A 447 14.46 -6.23 33.01
C GLU A 447 14.52 -4.77 32.54
N LEU A 448 15.24 -4.53 31.44
CA LEU A 448 15.37 -3.27 30.73
C LEU A 448 14.30 -3.10 29.63
N GLY A 449 13.79 -4.20 29.10
CA GLY A 449 12.75 -4.18 28.08
C GLY A 449 12.49 -5.56 27.49
N ARG A 450 11.36 -5.68 26.79
CA ARG A 450 10.90 -6.94 26.20
C ARG A 450 10.32 -6.74 24.83
N THR A 451 10.69 -7.61 23.91
CA THR A 451 10.03 -7.72 22.60
C THR A 451 9.55 -9.14 22.36
N TYR A 452 8.54 -9.27 21.51
CA TYR A 452 7.95 -10.55 21.18
C TYR A 452 8.02 -10.76 19.67
N TYR A 453 8.62 -11.86 19.26
CA TYR A 453 8.57 -12.34 17.90
C TYR A 453 7.51 -13.43 17.80
N VAL A 454 6.74 -13.39 16.72
CA VAL A 454 5.77 -14.43 16.39
C VAL A 454 6.40 -15.26 15.27
N VAL A 455 6.60 -16.55 15.52
CA VAL A 455 7.21 -17.53 14.60
C VAL A 455 6.18 -18.60 14.23
#